data_AF-A0A8H5MC43-F1
#
_entry.id   AF-A0A8H5MC43-F1
#
_cell.length_a   1.000
_cell.length_b   1.000
_cell.length_c   1.000
_cell.angle_alpha   90.00
_cell.angle_beta   90.00
_cell.angle_gamma   90.00
#
_symmetry.space_group_name_H-M   'P 1'
#
loop_
_entity.id
_entity.type
_entity.pdbx_description
1 polymer ?
#
loop_
_entity_poly.entity_id
_entity_poly.type
_entity_poly.pdbx_seq_one_letter_code
_entity_poly.pdbx_strand_id
1 'polypeptide(L)'
;MIPAKRTSAQLSDSEQSRGRSSRGIGPQDNLPSLVHTTYRKVCQQFDDWSKADFALSMKSLVSAETGSEDRGDIVQQLEHLNLQETEMAHTIPLPLSVVSLDAVLSPLPLYNSCTPISANQFTGDDSSRMSFIPLADDPSFDWEAHCENYKDFAWQTTFFDSDLYSIVFECARRLHQQHGLSYSQIDETGILPLSLTSTENGVLRTTHYQGAFDWADTRSYIRTKHPPSPSVPMLTEFNELVYQFCNSSSCMMGFCDQHIDWSPMPQPFSVAPSSSSNDLFNNIVTPCSTDCFILRVPGNTSNLHPTEWTPNDEDTLDILLRHAPDASPCDLAVINKKSCFEVPYLTEIQCKSFLNLILTSRDIVRKTTSLALILHWLSTANFLATSRGSSTTLQRISTAELKLSWFTATTESEYTPVDNFIII
;
A
#
# COMPACT_ATOMS: atom_id res chain seq x y z
N MET A 1 -21.81 19.96 -11.56
CA MET A 1 -21.02 18.96 -12.31
C MET A 1 -20.77 17.79 -11.36
N ILE A 2 -21.32 16.63 -11.66
CA ILE A 2 -21.24 15.43 -10.82
C ILE A 2 -19.95 14.70 -11.20
N PRO A 3 -19.01 14.39 -10.27
CA PRO A 3 -17.82 13.65 -10.65
C PRO A 3 -18.18 12.20 -10.95
N ALA A 4 -17.64 11.70 -12.06
CA ALA A 4 -17.84 10.34 -12.53
C ALA A 4 -17.37 9.32 -11.50
N LYS A 5 -18.21 8.30 -11.25
CA LYS A 5 -17.85 7.10 -10.48
C LYS A 5 -16.60 6.46 -11.09
N ARG A 6 -15.48 6.52 -10.38
CA ARG A 6 -14.26 5.75 -10.67
C ARG A 6 -14.57 4.26 -10.48
N THR A 7 -14.43 3.47 -11.53
CA THR A 7 -14.28 2.02 -11.44
C THR A 7 -12.93 1.70 -10.81
N SER A 8 -12.95 1.29 -9.55
CA SER A 8 -11.76 0.83 -8.82
C SER A 8 -11.30 -0.53 -9.34
N ALA A 9 -10.00 -0.65 -9.61
CA ALA A 9 -9.37 -1.90 -9.98
C ALA A 9 -9.53 -2.93 -8.84
N GLN A 10 -10.03 -4.12 -9.18
CA GLN A 10 -9.98 -5.27 -8.28
C GLN A 10 -8.50 -5.64 -8.07
N LEU A 11 -8.11 -5.86 -6.81
CA LEU A 11 -6.88 -6.58 -6.48
C LEU A 11 -7.02 -7.99 -7.07
N SER A 12 -6.43 -8.23 -8.24
CA SER A 12 -6.40 -9.56 -8.84
C SER A 12 -5.35 -10.38 -8.12
N ASP A 13 -5.77 -11.48 -7.48
CA ASP A 13 -4.90 -12.53 -6.94
C ASP A 13 -4.15 -13.24 -8.08
N SER A 14 -3.13 -12.59 -8.65
CA SER A 14 -2.16 -13.26 -9.52
C SER A 14 -1.06 -13.86 -8.66
N GLU A 15 -1.39 -14.89 -7.88
CA GLU A 15 -0.41 -15.63 -7.08
C GLU A 15 0.44 -16.55 -7.97
N GLN A 16 1.73 -16.27 -8.01
CA GLN A 16 2.77 -17.12 -8.58
C GLN A 16 3.01 -18.30 -7.61
N SER A 17 2.35 -19.42 -7.85
CA SER A 17 2.54 -20.66 -7.10
C SER A 17 3.95 -21.23 -7.33
N ARG A 18 4.95 -20.75 -6.57
CA ARG A 18 6.28 -21.36 -6.51
C ARG A 18 6.20 -22.71 -5.80
N GLY A 19 5.98 -23.77 -6.57
CA GLY A 19 6.59 -25.10 -6.43
C GLY A 19 6.68 -25.77 -5.05
N ARG A 20 5.85 -25.41 -4.06
CA ARG A 20 5.75 -26.17 -2.82
C ARG A 20 4.84 -27.36 -3.09
N SER A 21 5.42 -28.56 -3.07
CA SER A 21 4.72 -29.84 -3.21
C SER A 21 3.49 -29.85 -2.30
N SER A 22 2.33 -29.55 -2.90
CA SER A 22 1.05 -29.59 -2.22
C SER A 22 0.79 -31.06 -1.91
N ARG A 23 0.92 -31.42 -0.63
CA ARG A 23 0.31 -32.65 -0.16
C ARG A 23 -1.16 -32.51 -0.46
N GLY A 24 -1.64 -33.26 -1.47
CA GLY A 24 -2.99 -33.19 -1.98
C GLY A 24 -3.98 -33.14 -0.83
N ILE A 25 -4.61 -31.97 -0.67
CA ILE A 25 -5.71 -31.81 0.27
C ILE A 25 -6.80 -32.74 -0.27
N GLY A 26 -7.21 -33.70 0.57
CA GLY A 26 -8.32 -34.60 0.28
C GLY A 26 -9.61 -33.84 0.00
N PRO A 27 -10.71 -34.56 -0.32
CA PRO A 27 -11.92 -33.99 -0.90
C PRO A 27 -12.40 -32.72 -0.18
N GLN A 28 -12.74 -31.69 -0.97
CA GLN A 28 -13.10 -30.33 -0.55
C GLN A 28 -14.28 -30.24 0.45
N ASP A 29 -14.96 -31.35 0.74
CA ASP A 29 -16.20 -31.42 1.50
C ASP A 29 -16.08 -31.00 2.98
N ASN A 30 -14.88 -30.72 3.49
CA ASN A 30 -14.66 -30.31 4.88
C ASN A 30 -14.14 -28.88 5.07
N LEU A 31 -14.08 -28.05 4.01
CA LEU A 31 -13.56 -26.69 4.11
C LEU A 31 -14.33 -25.83 5.14
N PRO A 32 -15.68 -25.79 5.13
CA PRO A 32 -16.45 -25.07 6.15
C PRO A 32 -16.11 -25.53 7.58
N SER A 33 -16.05 -26.84 7.80
CA SER A 33 -15.72 -27.41 9.12
C SER A 33 -14.33 -27.01 9.61
N LEU A 34 -13.35 -26.93 8.69
CA LEU A 34 -11.99 -26.52 9.00
C LEU A 34 -11.91 -25.03 9.40
N VAL A 35 -12.56 -24.14 8.63
CA VAL A 35 -12.62 -22.71 8.94
C VAL A 35 -13.28 -22.48 10.30
N HIS A 36 -14.44 -23.10 10.54
CA HIS A 36 -15.16 -22.96 11.82
C HIS A 36 -14.36 -23.49 13.02
N THR A 37 -13.71 -24.66 12.88
CA THR A 37 -12.88 -25.23 13.96
C THR A 37 -11.68 -24.33 14.27
N THR A 38 -11.06 -23.76 13.24
CA THR A 38 -9.92 -22.85 13.39
C THR A 38 -10.36 -21.55 14.05
N TYR A 39 -11.48 -20.96 13.61
CA TYR A 39 -12.05 -19.75 14.18
C TYR A 39 -12.36 -19.93 15.67
N ARG A 40 -13.09 -20.99 16.05
CA ARG A 40 -13.39 -21.30 17.45
C ARG A 40 -12.12 -21.43 18.31
N LYS A 41 -11.09 -22.11 17.77
CA LYS A 41 -9.81 -22.27 18.48
C LYS A 41 -9.11 -20.92 18.68
N VAL A 42 -9.16 -20.03 17.69
CA VAL A 42 -8.58 -18.68 17.77
C VAL A 42 -9.35 -17.82 18.77
N CYS A 43 -10.69 -17.86 18.78
CA CYS A 43 -11.50 -17.19 19.82
C CYS A 43 -11.13 -17.66 21.23
N GLN A 44 -11.08 -18.97 21.48
CA GLN A 44 -10.73 -19.49 22.80
C GLN A 44 -9.34 -19.02 23.26
N GLN A 45 -8.36 -19.01 22.35
CA GLN A 45 -7.02 -18.52 22.65
C GLN A 45 -6.99 -17.02 22.91
N PHE A 46 -7.82 -16.24 22.21
CA PHE A 46 -7.97 -14.81 22.45
C PHE A 46 -8.53 -14.58 23.86
N ASP A 47 -9.58 -15.30 24.23
CA ASP A 47 -10.20 -15.20 25.55
C ASP A 47 -9.21 -15.56 26.67
N ASP A 48 -8.45 -16.63 26.49
CA ASP A 48 -7.43 -17.06 27.46
C ASP A 48 -6.30 -16.02 27.57
N TRP A 49 -5.87 -15.44 26.45
CA TRP A 49 -4.87 -14.37 26.42
C TRP A 49 -5.39 -13.09 27.09
N SER A 50 -6.60 -12.64 26.75
CA SER A 50 -7.21 -11.42 27.29
C SER A 50 -7.34 -11.50 28.82
N LYS A 51 -7.74 -12.65 29.36
CA LYS A 51 -7.77 -12.90 30.81
C LYS A 51 -6.39 -12.81 31.44
N ALA A 52 -5.37 -13.38 30.78
CA ALA A 52 -4.00 -13.35 31.28
C ALA A 52 -3.41 -11.93 31.24
N ASP A 53 -3.62 -11.20 30.14
CA ASP A 53 -3.16 -9.82 29.96
C ASP A 53 -3.82 -8.87 30.97
N PHE A 54 -5.15 -9.00 31.15
CA PHE A 54 -5.87 -8.26 32.19
C PHE A 54 -5.30 -8.55 33.59
N ALA A 55 -5.06 -9.83 33.92
CA ALA A 55 -4.45 -10.19 35.19
C ALA A 55 -3.03 -9.62 35.37
N LEU A 56 -2.23 -9.53 34.31
CA LEU A 56 -0.90 -8.90 34.34
C LEU A 56 -0.98 -7.39 34.50
N SER A 57 -1.87 -6.72 33.77
CA SER A 57 -2.15 -5.29 33.89
C SER A 57 -2.60 -4.93 35.29
N MET A 58 -3.52 -5.70 35.88
CA MET A 58 -3.94 -5.52 37.28
C MET A 58 -2.79 -5.73 38.27
N LYS A 59 -1.97 -6.77 38.09
CA LYS A 59 -0.76 -6.97 38.91
C LYS A 59 0.23 -5.82 38.78
N SER A 60 0.39 -5.26 37.58
CA SER A 60 1.28 -4.12 37.32
C SER A 60 0.80 -2.85 37.99
N LEU A 61 -0.51 -2.56 37.93
CA LEU A 61 -1.11 -1.41 38.62
C LEU A 61 -0.92 -1.50 40.12
N VAL A 62 -1.22 -2.67 40.70
CA VAL A 62 -1.00 -2.94 42.13
C VAL A 62 0.49 -2.78 42.49
N SER A 63 1.39 -3.32 41.66
CA SER A 63 2.83 -3.23 41.90
C SER A 63 3.35 -1.79 41.85
N ALA A 64 2.84 -0.96 40.93
CA ALA A 64 3.24 0.45 40.79
C ALA A 64 2.83 1.31 42.00
N GLU A 65 1.72 0.98 42.65
CA GLU A 65 1.26 1.66 43.87
C GLU A 65 2.03 1.20 45.13
N THR A 66 2.54 -0.03 45.12
CA THR A 66 3.20 -0.65 46.30
C THR A 66 4.71 -0.36 46.44
N GLY A 67 5.24 0.69 45.79
CA GLY A 67 6.61 1.18 46.03
C GLY A 67 6.90 1.73 47.44
N SER A 68 6.01 1.49 48.41
CA SER A 68 6.13 1.83 49.81
C SER A 68 6.19 0.52 50.62
N GLU A 69 7.29 0.32 51.35
CA GLU A 69 7.83 -0.95 51.91
C GLU A 69 6.96 -1.73 52.93
N ASP A 70 5.65 -1.54 52.99
CA ASP A 70 4.84 -2.23 54.00
C ASP A 70 3.58 -2.87 53.41
N ARG A 71 3.67 -4.18 53.11
CA ARG A 71 2.69 -5.22 53.51
C ARG A 71 2.55 -6.39 52.53
N GLY A 72 2.76 -7.60 53.05
CA GLY A 72 2.41 -8.87 52.41
C GLY A 72 0.92 -9.24 52.40
N ASP A 73 0.01 -8.34 52.78
CA ASP A 73 -1.42 -8.65 52.99
C ASP A 73 -2.36 -8.28 51.81
N ILE A 74 -1.98 -7.33 50.95
CA ILE A 74 -2.89 -6.81 49.91
C ILE A 74 -3.07 -7.80 48.74
N VAL A 75 -2.02 -8.55 48.39
CA VAL A 75 -2.06 -9.51 47.28
C VAL A 75 -2.98 -10.70 47.59
N GLN A 76 -3.05 -11.15 48.86
CA GLN A 76 -3.98 -12.21 49.27
C GLN A 76 -5.45 -11.74 49.28
N GLN A 77 -5.71 -10.46 49.51
CA GLN A 77 -7.08 -9.91 49.51
C GLN A 77 -7.63 -9.71 48.09
N LEU A 78 -6.78 -9.37 47.11
CA LEU A 78 -7.18 -9.23 45.71
C LEU A 78 -7.51 -10.57 45.03
N GLU A 79 -6.88 -11.67 45.43
CA GLU A 79 -7.27 -13.02 44.97
C GLU A 79 -8.68 -13.43 45.44
N HIS A 80 -9.21 -12.83 46.51
CA HIS A 80 -10.57 -13.07 46.99
C HIS A 80 -11.64 -12.15 46.38
N LEU A 81 -11.26 -11.02 45.77
CA LEU A 81 -12.20 -10.04 45.21
C LEU A 81 -12.78 -10.43 43.85
N ASN A 82 -12.32 -11.52 43.23
CA ASN A 82 -12.78 -11.93 41.90
C ASN A 82 -14.11 -12.74 41.89
N LEU A 83 -14.85 -12.81 43.01
CA LEU A 83 -16.11 -13.56 43.06
C LEU A 83 -17.29 -12.92 43.82
N GLN A 84 -17.19 -11.73 44.40
CA GLN A 84 -18.37 -11.09 45.03
C GLN A 84 -18.36 -9.57 44.87
N GLU A 85 -19.22 -9.07 43.98
CA GLU A 85 -19.81 -7.74 44.11
C GLU A 85 -20.59 -7.71 45.44
N THR A 86 -19.94 -7.34 46.54
CA THR A 86 -20.66 -6.97 47.76
C THR A 86 -19.84 -5.97 48.57
N GLU A 87 -20.45 -4.81 48.76
CA GLU A 87 -20.16 -3.76 49.74
C GLU A 87 -19.11 -4.11 50.81
N MET A 88 -17.86 -3.63 50.68
CA MET A 88 -16.95 -3.54 51.83
C MET A 88 -16.13 -2.25 51.78
N ALA A 89 -16.66 -1.22 52.43
CA ALA A 89 -15.91 -0.07 52.90
C ALA A 89 -15.04 -0.49 54.11
N HIS A 90 -13.89 -1.10 53.86
CA HIS A 90 -12.84 -1.24 54.87
C HIS A 90 -11.64 -0.36 54.52
N THR A 91 -11.72 0.88 54.99
CA THR A 91 -10.64 1.85 54.93
C THR A 91 -9.54 1.43 55.89
N ILE A 92 -8.45 0.87 55.38
CA ILE A 92 -7.24 0.62 56.17
C ILE A 92 -6.54 1.97 56.39
N PRO A 93 -6.31 2.42 57.64
CA PRO A 93 -5.67 3.70 57.90
C PRO A 93 -4.16 3.58 57.62
N LEU A 94 -3.73 4.06 56.47
CA LEU A 94 -2.32 4.35 56.19
C LEU A 94 -1.90 5.60 56.98
N PRO A 95 -0.76 5.59 57.70
CA PRO A 95 -0.27 6.78 58.40
C PRO A 95 0.09 7.87 57.38
N LEU A 96 -0.82 8.82 57.21
CA LEU A 96 -0.67 9.92 56.27
C LEU A 96 0.21 11.00 56.90
N SER A 97 1.41 11.21 56.35
CA SER A 97 2.21 12.39 56.66
C SER A 97 1.56 13.60 56.00
N VAL A 98 0.74 14.34 56.74
CA VAL A 98 0.14 15.59 56.26
C VAL A 98 1.22 16.67 56.32
N VAL A 99 1.81 16.96 55.16
CA VAL A 99 2.69 18.13 55.00
C VAL A 99 1.80 19.37 54.95
N SER A 100 1.77 20.11 56.07
CA SER A 100 1.08 21.41 56.12
C SER A 100 1.85 22.41 55.29
N LEU A 101 1.25 22.86 54.18
CA LEU A 101 1.76 23.98 53.42
C LEU A 101 1.21 25.27 54.06
N ASP A 102 2.09 26.12 54.58
CA ASP A 102 1.72 27.39 55.21
C ASP A 102 1.17 28.42 54.19
N ALA A 103 1.32 28.16 52.90
CA ALA A 103 0.80 29.00 51.82
C ALA A 103 -0.56 28.47 51.35
N VAL A 104 -1.57 29.35 51.34
CA VAL A 104 -2.86 29.08 50.68
C VAL A 104 -2.61 28.90 49.19
N LEU A 105 -2.59 27.65 48.72
CA LEU A 105 -2.57 27.35 47.30
C LEU A 105 -3.94 27.73 46.72
N SER A 106 -4.02 28.88 46.04
CA SER A 106 -5.17 29.19 45.20
C SER A 106 -5.20 28.23 44.01
N PRO A 107 -6.34 27.58 43.70
CA PRO A 107 -6.43 26.78 42.50
C PRO A 107 -6.12 27.64 41.27
N LEU A 108 -5.38 27.08 40.31
CA LEU A 108 -5.20 27.73 39.03
C LEU A 108 -6.55 27.84 38.31
N PRO A 109 -6.75 28.84 37.44
CA PRO A 109 -7.91 28.90 36.58
C PRO A 109 -8.07 27.59 35.79
N LEU A 110 -9.31 27.13 35.61
CA LEU A 110 -9.61 26.02 34.73
C LEU A 110 -9.18 26.38 33.30
N TYR A 111 -8.45 25.47 32.65
CA TYR A 111 -8.07 25.59 31.26
C TYR A 111 -8.26 24.25 30.57
N ASN A 112 -8.70 24.29 29.31
CA ASN A 112 -8.71 23.11 28.47
C ASN A 112 -7.31 22.90 27.90
N SER A 113 -6.85 21.66 27.86
CA SER A 113 -5.58 21.33 27.21
C SER A 113 -5.69 21.61 25.71
N CYS A 114 -4.72 22.32 25.16
CA CYS A 114 -4.61 22.57 23.72
C CYS A 114 -3.24 22.08 23.25
N THR A 115 -3.22 21.30 22.16
CA THR A 115 -1.98 20.90 21.53
C THR A 115 -1.35 22.13 20.87
N PRO A 116 -0.11 22.51 21.20
CA PRO A 116 0.53 23.64 20.55
C PRO A 116 0.76 23.31 19.08
N ILE A 117 0.33 24.18 18.18
CA ILE A 117 0.51 24.05 16.73
C ILE A 117 1.31 25.24 16.19
N SER A 118 2.30 24.96 15.35
CA SER A 118 3.13 25.98 14.70
C SER A 118 2.53 26.47 13.37
N ALA A 119 1.54 25.74 12.85
CA ALA A 119 0.86 26.07 11.62
C ALA A 119 -0.59 25.56 11.66
N ASN A 120 -1.44 26.12 10.80
CA ASN A 120 -2.83 25.69 10.71
C ASN A 120 -2.92 24.25 10.21
N GLN A 121 -3.82 23.47 10.79
CA GLN A 121 -4.17 22.14 10.33
C GLN A 121 -5.61 22.17 9.83
N PHE A 122 -5.82 21.57 8.67
CA PHE A 122 -7.15 21.36 8.13
C PHE A 122 -7.70 20.04 8.67
N THR A 123 -8.75 20.13 9.48
CA THR A 123 -9.39 18.98 10.12
C THR A 123 -10.67 18.51 9.42
N GLY A 124 -11.05 19.14 8.30
CA GLY A 124 -12.33 18.88 7.66
C GLY A 124 -13.46 19.74 8.23
N ASP A 125 -14.65 19.56 7.67
CA ASP A 125 -15.89 19.99 8.30
C ASP A 125 -16.20 19.08 9.50
N ASP A 126 -16.89 19.63 10.49
CA ASP A 126 -17.31 18.87 11.67
C ASP A 126 -18.12 17.63 11.26
N SER A 127 -17.78 16.49 11.87
CA SER A 127 -18.50 15.24 11.64
C SER A 127 -19.97 15.42 12.05
N SER A 128 -20.90 15.03 11.16
CA SER A 128 -22.31 14.96 11.51
C SER A 128 -22.62 13.90 12.59
N ARG A 129 -21.63 13.06 12.92
CA ARG A 129 -21.69 12.08 14.01
C ARG A 129 -20.94 12.58 15.23
N MET A 130 -21.57 12.50 16.39
CA MET A 130 -20.92 12.83 17.66
C MET A 130 -20.03 11.68 18.11
N SER A 131 -18.76 11.95 18.39
CA SER A 131 -17.78 10.91 18.78
C SER A 131 -17.91 10.46 20.23
N PHE A 132 -18.20 11.39 21.15
CA PHE A 132 -18.43 11.16 22.57
C PHE A 132 -19.29 12.30 23.15
N ILE A 133 -19.84 12.14 24.35
CA ILE A 133 -20.56 13.20 25.06
C ILE A 133 -19.52 14.09 25.77
N PRO A 134 -19.34 15.37 25.36
CA PRO A 134 -18.39 16.24 26.04
C PRO A 134 -18.88 16.56 27.45
N LEU A 135 -17.94 16.71 28.40
CA LEU A 135 -18.21 17.13 29.78
C LEU A 135 -19.31 16.30 30.47
N ALA A 136 -19.35 14.98 30.22
CA ALA A 136 -20.40 14.11 30.75
C ALA A 136 -20.44 14.04 32.30
N ASP A 137 -19.36 14.46 32.95
CA ASP A 137 -19.19 14.57 34.39
C ASP A 137 -19.63 15.94 34.97
N ASP A 138 -19.85 16.95 34.13
CA ASP A 138 -20.30 18.28 34.54
C ASP A 138 -21.83 18.37 34.52
N PRO A 139 -22.50 18.44 35.70
CA PRO A 139 -23.96 18.52 35.76
C PRO A 139 -24.54 19.83 35.22
N SER A 140 -23.69 20.86 34.99
CA SER A 140 -24.11 22.13 34.40
C SER A 140 -24.11 22.11 32.86
N PHE A 141 -23.53 21.08 32.24
CA PHE A 141 -23.48 20.94 30.80
C PHE A 141 -24.77 20.31 30.26
N ASP A 142 -25.51 21.04 29.42
CA ASP A 142 -26.72 20.59 28.75
C ASP A 142 -26.36 19.69 27.55
N TRP A 143 -25.98 18.45 27.87
CA TRP A 143 -25.57 17.48 26.87
C TRP A 143 -26.73 17.06 25.96
N GLU A 144 -27.98 17.11 26.43
CA GLU A 144 -29.17 16.76 25.64
C GLU A 144 -29.34 17.74 24.47
N ALA A 145 -29.34 19.05 24.75
CA ALA A 145 -29.39 20.07 23.71
C ALA A 145 -28.18 20.02 22.78
N HIS A 146 -27.00 19.66 23.29
CA HIS A 146 -25.81 19.48 22.46
C HIS A 146 -25.98 18.31 21.47
N CYS A 147 -26.53 17.19 21.93
CA CYS A 147 -26.79 15.99 21.12
C CYS A 147 -27.72 16.28 19.92
N GLU A 148 -28.68 17.20 20.05
CA GLU A 148 -29.61 17.57 18.97
C GLU A 148 -28.92 18.16 17.73
N ASN A 149 -27.68 18.63 17.85
CA ASN A 149 -26.89 19.16 16.72
C ASN A 149 -26.28 18.07 15.83
N TYR A 150 -26.34 16.81 16.26
CA TYR A 150 -25.74 15.67 15.57
C TYR A 150 -26.81 14.76 14.98
N LYS A 151 -26.50 14.15 13.83
CA LYS A 151 -27.43 13.24 13.14
C LYS A 151 -27.44 11.85 13.76
N ASP A 152 -26.25 11.36 14.09
CA ASP A 152 -26.04 10.04 14.68
C ASP A 152 -24.96 10.12 15.77
N PHE A 153 -24.89 9.10 16.62
CA PHE A 153 -23.82 8.95 17.60
C PHE A 153 -22.85 7.86 17.14
N ALA A 154 -21.56 8.18 17.08
CA ALA A 154 -20.53 7.30 16.53
C ALA A 154 -20.47 5.96 17.27
N TRP A 155 -20.69 5.96 18.59
CA TRP A 155 -20.73 4.75 19.42
C TRP A 155 -22.00 3.90 19.25
N GLN A 156 -23.05 4.44 18.61
CA GLN A 156 -24.26 3.68 18.26
C GLN A 156 -24.17 3.08 16.85
N THR A 157 -23.42 3.70 15.95
CA THR A 157 -23.29 3.25 14.56
C THR A 157 -22.14 2.25 14.39
N THR A 158 -22.44 0.99 14.05
CA THR A 158 -21.47 -0.10 13.77
C THR A 158 -20.23 -0.07 14.67
N PHE A 159 -20.37 -0.68 15.85
CA PHE A 159 -19.28 -0.90 16.78
C PHE A 159 -18.09 -1.53 16.06
N PHE A 160 -16.98 -0.79 15.98
CA PHE A 160 -15.71 -1.32 15.52
C PHE A 160 -15.12 -2.16 16.64
N ASP A 161 -15.31 -3.47 16.56
CA ASP A 161 -14.74 -4.42 17.52
C ASP A 161 -13.30 -4.79 17.09
N SER A 162 -12.33 -4.08 17.67
CA SER A 162 -10.90 -4.34 17.42
C SER A 162 -10.50 -5.79 17.72
N ASP A 163 -11.14 -6.40 18.72
CA ASP A 163 -10.84 -7.76 19.15
C ASP A 163 -11.37 -8.73 18.09
N LEU A 164 -12.59 -8.51 17.60
CA LEU A 164 -13.17 -9.30 16.50
C LEU A 164 -12.31 -9.24 15.22
N TYR A 165 -11.83 -8.05 14.83
CA TYR A 165 -10.93 -7.91 13.68
C TYR A 165 -9.63 -8.69 13.89
N SER A 166 -9.05 -8.63 15.09
CA SER A 166 -7.84 -9.35 15.46
C SER A 166 -8.02 -10.86 15.39
N ILE A 167 -9.14 -11.38 15.93
CA ILE A 167 -9.51 -12.80 15.89
C ILE A 167 -9.69 -13.27 14.45
N VAL A 168 -10.45 -12.53 13.64
CA VAL A 168 -10.71 -12.89 12.24
C VAL A 168 -9.43 -12.89 11.41
N PHE A 169 -8.57 -11.88 11.59
CA PHE A 169 -7.28 -11.79 10.91
C PHE A 169 -6.36 -12.96 11.26
N GLU A 170 -6.21 -13.26 12.55
CA GLU A 170 -5.37 -14.38 13.00
C GLU A 170 -5.89 -15.73 12.51
N CYS A 171 -7.22 -15.91 12.48
CA CYS A 171 -7.85 -17.09 11.90
C CYS A 171 -7.53 -17.23 10.41
N ALA A 172 -7.73 -16.16 9.63
CA ALA A 172 -7.41 -16.14 8.21
C ALA A 172 -5.93 -16.43 7.94
N ARG A 173 -5.03 -15.84 8.75
CA ARG A 173 -3.60 -16.08 8.67
C ARG A 173 -3.24 -17.55 8.89
N ARG A 174 -3.80 -18.20 9.92
CA ARG A 174 -3.56 -19.63 10.19
C ARG A 174 -4.10 -20.52 9.08
N LEU A 175 -5.30 -20.24 8.59
CA LEU A 175 -5.90 -20.95 7.46
C LEU A 175 -5.04 -20.86 6.21
N HIS A 176 -4.57 -19.65 5.88
CA HIS A 176 -3.69 -19.44 4.74
C HIS A 176 -2.34 -20.16 4.90
N GLN A 177 -1.66 -20.00 6.05
CA GLN A 177 -0.30 -20.52 6.21
C GLN A 177 -0.22 -22.02 6.50
N GLN A 178 -1.16 -22.56 7.29
CA GLN A 178 -1.14 -23.96 7.71
C GLN A 178 -1.89 -24.86 6.73
N HIS A 179 -2.90 -24.32 6.04
CA HIS A 179 -3.77 -25.09 5.15
C HIS A 179 -3.71 -24.65 3.68
N GLY A 180 -2.98 -23.57 3.35
CA GLY A 180 -2.79 -23.12 1.97
C GLY A 180 -4.05 -22.54 1.32
N LEU A 181 -5.00 -22.06 2.10
CA LEU A 181 -6.25 -21.49 1.60
C LEU A 181 -6.04 -20.04 1.16
N SER A 182 -6.58 -19.66 -0.01
CA SER A 182 -6.62 -18.25 -0.38
C SER A 182 -7.62 -17.48 0.48
N TYR A 183 -7.44 -16.17 0.62
CA TYR A 183 -8.38 -15.34 1.39
C TYR A 183 -9.78 -15.32 0.75
N SER A 184 -9.85 -15.38 -0.58
CA SER A 184 -11.11 -15.55 -1.33
C SER A 184 -11.83 -16.85 -0.98
N GLN A 185 -11.11 -17.98 -0.93
CA GLN A 185 -11.68 -19.27 -0.53
C GLN A 185 -12.19 -19.27 0.92
N ILE A 186 -11.51 -18.54 1.81
CA ILE A 186 -11.94 -18.40 3.20
C ILE A 186 -13.22 -17.57 3.27
N ASP A 187 -13.29 -16.43 2.55
CA ASP A 187 -14.48 -15.58 2.48
C ASP A 187 -15.69 -16.31 1.88
N GLU A 188 -15.48 -17.12 0.84
CA GLU A 188 -16.52 -17.95 0.20
C GLU A 188 -17.19 -18.92 1.16
N THR A 189 -16.53 -19.29 2.27
CA THR A 189 -17.17 -20.14 3.29
C THR A 189 -18.29 -19.44 4.06
N GLY A 190 -18.27 -18.11 4.13
CA GLY A 190 -19.23 -17.32 4.91
C GLY A 190 -19.23 -17.59 6.42
N ILE A 191 -18.20 -18.26 6.95
CA ILE A 191 -18.13 -18.64 8.37
C ILE A 191 -17.55 -17.54 9.24
N LEU A 192 -16.58 -16.78 8.72
CA LEU A 192 -16.00 -15.69 9.47
C LEU A 192 -17.02 -14.53 9.53
N PRO A 193 -17.18 -13.86 10.69
CA PRO A 193 -18.17 -12.81 10.87
C PRO A 193 -17.84 -11.52 10.09
N LEU A 194 -16.60 -11.39 9.59
CA LEU A 194 -16.13 -10.26 8.82
C LEU A 194 -15.50 -10.77 7.51
N SER A 195 -15.77 -10.08 6.41
CA SER A 195 -15.12 -10.37 5.12
C SER A 195 -13.67 -9.91 5.14
N LEU A 196 -12.78 -10.76 4.64
CA LEU A 196 -11.34 -10.49 4.54
C LEU A 196 -11.02 -9.54 3.38
N THR A 197 -11.69 -9.75 2.23
CA THR A 197 -11.35 -9.13 0.94
C THR A 197 -12.29 -8.01 0.49
N SER A 198 -13.30 -7.65 1.31
CA SER A 198 -14.21 -6.54 1.00
C SER A 198 -13.46 -5.23 0.74
N THR A 199 -13.83 -4.53 -0.34
CA THR A 199 -13.12 -3.32 -0.81
C THR A 199 -13.21 -2.16 0.16
N GLU A 200 -14.32 -2.00 0.87
CA GLU A 200 -14.55 -0.86 1.76
C GLU A 200 -14.14 -1.15 3.19
N ASN A 201 -14.46 -2.34 3.72
CA ASN A 201 -14.30 -2.69 5.14
C ASN A 201 -13.64 -4.05 5.37
N GLY A 202 -12.90 -4.57 4.39
CA GLY A 202 -12.23 -5.86 4.48
C GLY A 202 -11.18 -5.90 5.59
N VAL A 203 -11.17 -6.98 6.37
CA VAL A 203 -10.26 -7.15 7.52
C VAL A 203 -8.82 -6.90 7.14
N LEU A 204 -8.35 -7.45 6.01
CA LEU A 204 -6.94 -7.31 5.58
C LEU A 204 -6.53 -5.85 5.37
N ARG A 205 -7.43 -5.03 4.81
CA ARG A 205 -7.22 -3.60 4.60
C ARG A 205 -7.24 -2.85 5.92
N THR A 206 -8.22 -3.12 6.78
CA THR A 206 -8.37 -2.42 8.06
C THR A 206 -7.19 -2.70 9.00
N THR A 207 -6.75 -3.96 9.10
CA THR A 207 -5.63 -4.34 9.96
C THR A 207 -4.30 -3.72 9.55
N HIS A 208 -4.13 -3.37 8.26
CA HIS A 208 -2.92 -2.68 7.79
C HIS A 208 -2.72 -1.33 8.50
N TYR A 209 -3.81 -0.64 8.85
CA TYR A 209 -3.74 0.69 9.48
C TYR A 209 -3.70 0.64 11.02
N GLN A 210 -4.03 -0.49 11.64
CA GLN A 210 -4.19 -0.60 13.09
C GLN A 210 -2.92 -0.97 13.84
N GLY A 211 -1.85 -1.27 13.10
CA GLY A 211 -0.61 -1.75 13.69
C GLY A 211 -0.71 -3.21 14.12
N ALA A 212 0.45 -3.80 14.43
CA ALA A 212 0.52 -5.19 14.83
C ALA A 212 -0.01 -5.38 16.26
N PHE A 213 -1.08 -6.16 16.41
CA PHE A 213 -1.60 -6.57 17.71
C PHE A 213 -0.71 -7.68 18.30
N ASP A 214 -0.20 -7.48 19.52
CA ASP A 214 0.82 -8.35 20.15
C ASP A 214 0.23 -9.55 20.89
N TRP A 215 -0.78 -10.21 20.30
CA TRP A 215 -1.41 -11.37 20.91
C TRP A 215 -0.95 -12.66 20.22
N ALA A 216 -0.62 -13.68 21.02
CA ALA A 216 -0.17 -15.01 20.59
C ALA A 216 1.24 -15.13 19.96
N ASP A 217 2.28 -14.53 20.55
CA ASP A 217 3.68 -14.58 20.06
C ASP A 217 3.88 -14.08 18.61
N THR A 218 2.90 -13.31 18.12
CA THR A 218 2.91 -12.69 16.79
C THR A 218 4.11 -11.79 16.59
N ARG A 219 4.69 -11.17 17.64
CA ARG A 219 5.95 -10.42 17.55
C ARG A 219 7.10 -11.22 16.93
N SER A 220 7.22 -12.51 17.26
CA SER A 220 8.27 -13.36 16.67
C SER A 220 8.03 -13.60 15.18
N TYR A 221 6.77 -13.61 14.74
CA TYR A 221 6.35 -13.98 13.39
C TYR A 221 6.19 -12.79 12.45
N ILE A 222 5.56 -11.70 12.89
CA ILE A 222 5.35 -10.45 12.13
C ILE A 222 6.70 -9.86 11.72
N ARG A 223 7.69 -9.87 12.63
CA ARG A 223 9.00 -9.28 12.36
C ARG A 223 9.93 -10.16 11.50
N THR A 224 9.66 -11.47 11.39
CA THR A 224 10.55 -12.41 10.69
C THR A 224 9.94 -13.10 9.48
N LYS A 225 8.61 -13.11 9.35
CA LYS A 225 7.86 -13.92 8.36
C LYS A 225 6.49 -13.35 8.02
N HIS A 226 6.26 -12.03 8.05
CA HIS A 226 5.21 -11.55 7.16
C HIS A 226 5.57 -12.07 5.76
N PRO A 227 4.72 -12.88 5.10
CA PRO A 227 4.89 -13.06 3.67
C PRO A 227 4.97 -11.63 3.13
N PRO A 228 6.03 -11.27 2.37
CA PRO A 228 6.13 -9.93 1.83
C PRO A 228 4.77 -9.64 1.22
N SER A 229 4.14 -8.52 1.64
CA SER A 229 2.94 -8.02 0.97
C SER A 229 3.13 -8.28 -0.52
N PRO A 230 2.18 -8.94 -1.22
CA PRO A 230 2.38 -9.44 -2.58
C PRO A 230 3.12 -8.36 -3.34
N SER A 231 4.38 -8.65 -3.73
CA SER A 231 5.38 -7.60 -3.98
C SER A 231 4.80 -6.60 -4.97
N VAL A 232 4.29 -5.49 -4.43
CA VAL A 232 3.79 -4.41 -5.25
C VAL A 232 5.01 -3.97 -6.03
N PRO A 233 4.96 -3.93 -7.37
CA PRO A 233 6.13 -3.52 -8.14
C PRO A 233 6.61 -2.20 -7.56
N MET A 234 7.90 -2.08 -7.25
CA MET A 234 8.44 -0.91 -6.52
C MET A 234 8.03 0.42 -7.18
N LEU A 235 7.93 0.42 -8.52
CA LEU A 235 7.43 1.57 -9.28
C LEU A 235 6.02 2.00 -8.87
N THR A 236 5.12 1.05 -8.61
CA THR A 236 3.77 1.34 -8.15
C THR A 236 3.80 1.96 -6.76
N GLU A 237 4.61 1.40 -5.85
CA GLU A 237 4.82 1.97 -4.52
C GLU A 237 5.42 3.38 -4.59
N PHE A 238 6.43 3.58 -5.43
CA PHE A 238 7.02 4.89 -5.69
C PHE A 238 5.99 5.89 -6.20
N ASN A 239 5.14 5.50 -7.15
CA ASN A 239 4.08 6.36 -7.66
C ASN A 239 3.03 6.70 -6.59
N GLU A 240 2.67 5.75 -5.73
CA GLU A 240 1.77 5.99 -4.59
C GLU A 240 2.41 6.96 -3.57
N LEU A 241 3.70 6.79 -3.27
CA LEU A 241 4.44 7.69 -2.39
C LEU A 241 4.55 9.09 -2.99
N VAL A 242 4.85 9.22 -4.28
CA VAL A 242 4.88 10.52 -4.96
C VAL A 242 3.51 11.18 -4.91
N TYR A 243 2.45 10.40 -5.15
CA TYR A 243 1.08 10.90 -5.07
C TYR A 243 0.80 11.49 -3.68
N GLN A 244 1.33 10.87 -2.60
CA GLN A 244 1.27 11.28 -1.18
C GLN A 244 1.87 12.66 -0.87
N PHE A 245 2.71 13.24 -1.74
CA PHE A 245 3.33 14.54 -1.49
C PHE A 245 2.44 15.73 -1.87
N CYS A 246 2.48 16.76 -1.03
CA CYS A 246 1.88 18.05 -1.33
C CYS A 246 2.79 18.86 -2.27
N ASN A 247 2.26 19.24 -3.43
CA ASN A 247 2.97 20.05 -4.42
C ASN A 247 3.05 21.55 -4.07
N SER A 248 2.55 21.97 -2.90
CA SER A 248 2.72 23.34 -2.41
C SER A 248 4.15 23.52 -1.91
N SER A 249 4.87 24.50 -2.47
CA SER A 249 6.24 24.84 -2.08
C SER A 249 6.36 25.28 -0.62
N SER A 250 5.26 25.69 0.00
CA SER A 250 5.21 26.04 1.42
C SER A 250 5.19 24.83 2.36
N CYS A 251 4.79 23.65 1.89
CA CYS A 251 4.68 22.44 2.73
C CYS A 251 5.74 21.39 2.39
N MET A 252 5.90 21.05 1.10
CA MET A 252 6.83 20.01 0.59
C MET A 252 6.94 18.76 1.48
N MET A 253 5.81 18.28 1.99
CA MET A 253 5.74 17.15 2.91
C MET A 253 4.72 16.12 2.42
N GLY A 254 4.95 14.86 2.76
CA GLY A 254 3.99 13.78 2.56
C GLY A 254 2.79 13.95 3.50
N PHE A 255 1.60 13.60 3.02
CA PHE A 255 0.34 13.67 3.79
C PHE A 255 0.09 15.04 4.44
N CYS A 256 0.31 16.12 3.67
CA CYS A 256 0.07 17.47 4.15
C CYS A 256 -1.37 17.64 4.65
N ASP A 257 -1.50 18.02 5.90
CA ASP A 257 -2.77 18.23 6.60
C ASP A 257 -3.30 19.67 6.45
N GLN A 258 -2.64 20.53 5.67
CA GLN A 258 -3.05 21.94 5.53
C GLN A 258 -3.99 22.21 4.36
N HIS A 259 -4.01 21.32 3.35
CA HIS A 259 -4.71 21.56 2.09
C HIS A 259 -5.82 20.52 1.87
N ILE A 260 -7.06 21.01 1.74
CA ILE A 260 -8.28 20.23 1.49
C ILE A 260 -8.24 19.57 0.12
N ASP A 261 -8.04 20.42 -0.88
CA ASP A 261 -7.89 20.04 -2.27
C ASP A 261 -6.46 19.57 -2.42
N TRP A 262 -6.24 18.37 -1.91
CA TRP A 262 -5.01 17.67 -2.14
C TRP A 262 -4.80 17.59 -3.64
N SER A 263 -3.96 18.47 -4.15
CA SER A 263 -3.47 18.46 -5.50
C SER A 263 -2.27 17.53 -5.46
N PRO A 264 -2.48 16.22 -5.67
CA PRO A 264 -1.39 15.27 -5.60
C PRO A 264 -0.30 15.75 -6.54
N MET A 265 0.95 15.51 -6.16
CA MET A 265 2.04 15.74 -7.10
C MET A 265 1.73 14.96 -8.38
N PRO A 266 1.75 15.60 -9.57
CA PRO A 266 1.51 14.90 -10.80
C PRO A 266 2.46 13.71 -10.89
N GLN A 267 1.97 12.56 -11.37
CA GLN A 267 2.83 11.40 -11.51
C GLN A 267 4.06 11.78 -12.35
N PRO A 268 5.26 11.40 -11.89
CA PRO A 268 6.48 11.79 -12.56
C PRO A 268 6.44 11.18 -13.95
N PHE A 269 6.55 12.02 -14.97
CA PHE A 269 6.57 11.55 -16.34
C PHE A 269 7.87 10.77 -16.59
N SER A 270 7.79 9.72 -17.40
CA SER A 270 9.00 9.12 -17.94
C SER A 270 9.67 10.13 -18.84
N VAL A 271 10.97 10.33 -18.62
CA VAL A 271 11.78 11.27 -19.41
C VAL A 271 12.43 10.48 -20.54
N ALA A 272 12.40 11.01 -21.76
CA ALA A 272 13.13 10.42 -22.87
C ALA A 272 14.63 10.79 -22.74
N PRO A 273 15.57 9.86 -23.00
CA PRO A 273 17.00 10.19 -22.99
C PRO A 273 17.28 11.32 -23.98
N SER A 274 17.98 12.35 -23.51
CA SER A 274 18.44 13.47 -24.34
C SER A 274 19.86 13.24 -24.87
N SER A 275 20.64 12.40 -24.21
CA SER A 275 22.03 12.07 -24.55
C SER A 275 22.11 10.68 -25.17
N SER A 276 22.99 10.51 -26.17
CA SER A 276 23.31 9.16 -26.64
C SER A 276 24.17 8.42 -25.62
N SER A 277 24.20 7.08 -25.68
CA SER A 277 25.09 6.30 -24.81
C SER A 277 26.55 6.73 -24.95
N ASN A 278 27.00 7.07 -26.17
CA ASN A 278 28.35 7.57 -26.40
C ASN A 278 28.60 8.91 -25.70
N ASP A 279 27.62 9.81 -25.66
CA ASP A 279 27.76 11.10 -24.99
C ASP A 279 27.90 10.90 -23.47
N LEU A 280 27.11 10.00 -22.89
CA LEU A 280 27.23 9.64 -21.47
C LEU A 280 28.62 9.07 -21.14
N PHE A 281 29.23 8.31 -22.05
CA PHE A 281 30.58 7.78 -21.88
C PHE A 281 31.67 8.84 -22.07
N ASN A 282 31.53 9.71 -23.07
CA ASN A 282 32.52 10.72 -23.42
C ASN A 282 32.57 11.87 -22.40
N ASN A 283 31.47 12.13 -21.70
CA ASN A 283 31.38 13.22 -20.72
C ASN A 283 32.13 12.94 -19.40
N ILE A 284 32.55 11.70 -19.17
CA ILE A 284 33.22 11.34 -17.91
C ILE A 284 34.73 11.44 -18.09
N VAL A 285 35.29 12.52 -17.55
CA VAL A 285 36.71 12.84 -17.66
C VAL A 285 37.58 12.04 -16.68
N THR A 286 37.06 11.77 -15.48
CA THR A 286 37.81 11.12 -14.40
C THR A 286 37.06 9.89 -13.87
N PRO A 287 37.75 8.77 -13.60
CA PRO A 287 37.10 7.59 -13.04
C PRO A 287 36.63 7.86 -11.61
N CYS A 288 35.41 7.44 -11.27
CA CYS A 288 34.84 7.64 -9.94
C CYS A 288 35.51 6.77 -8.85
N SER A 289 36.12 5.65 -9.24
CA SER A 289 36.83 4.72 -8.36
C SER A 289 37.76 3.80 -9.17
N THR A 290 38.51 2.93 -8.49
CA THR A 290 39.31 1.85 -9.11
C THR A 290 38.46 0.85 -9.90
N ASP A 291 37.16 0.82 -9.59
CA ASP A 291 36.13 -0.03 -10.20
C ASP A 291 35.21 0.75 -11.13
N CYS A 292 35.66 1.92 -11.60
CA CYS A 292 34.92 2.70 -12.60
C CYS A 292 34.80 1.92 -13.92
N PHE A 293 33.64 2.01 -14.57
CA PHE A 293 33.40 1.33 -15.85
C PHE A 293 34.40 1.77 -16.95
N ILE A 294 34.91 3.00 -16.92
CA ILE A 294 35.87 3.52 -17.91
C ILE A 294 37.22 2.81 -17.84
N LEU A 295 37.62 2.39 -16.65
CA LEU A 295 38.87 1.65 -16.45
C LEU A 295 38.77 0.18 -16.90
N ARG A 296 37.55 -0.30 -17.17
CA ARG A 296 37.27 -1.69 -17.53
C ARG A 296 37.15 -1.79 -19.06
N VAL A 297 38.17 -2.37 -19.68
CA VAL A 297 38.14 -2.69 -21.11
C VAL A 297 37.08 -3.77 -21.36
N PRO A 298 36.18 -3.60 -22.35
CA PRO A 298 35.25 -4.65 -22.77
C PRO A 298 36.02 -5.95 -23.05
N GLY A 299 35.73 -7.01 -22.29
CA GLY A 299 36.35 -8.34 -22.44
C GLY A 299 37.30 -8.81 -21.33
N ASN A 300 37.62 -7.97 -20.33
CA ASN A 300 38.47 -8.37 -19.20
C ASN A 300 37.68 -8.56 -17.87
N THR A 301 36.49 -9.13 -17.95
CA THR A 301 35.59 -9.33 -16.79
C THR A 301 35.77 -10.69 -16.09
N SER A 302 36.70 -11.53 -16.55
CA SER A 302 36.85 -12.94 -16.16
C SER A 302 37.10 -13.20 -14.66
N ASN A 303 37.47 -12.18 -13.88
CA ASN A 303 37.82 -12.31 -12.46
C ASN A 303 36.90 -11.53 -11.50
N LEU A 304 35.80 -10.98 -12.01
CA LEU A 304 34.83 -10.30 -11.16
C LEU A 304 33.80 -11.30 -10.67
N HIS A 305 33.72 -11.47 -9.35
CA HIS A 305 32.51 -11.97 -8.73
C HIS A 305 31.44 -10.89 -8.92
N PRO A 306 30.41 -11.12 -9.75
CA PRO A 306 29.30 -10.18 -9.85
C PRO A 306 28.71 -10.05 -8.45
N THR A 307 28.56 -8.83 -7.97
CA THR A 307 27.74 -8.60 -6.78
C THR A 307 26.35 -9.10 -7.09
N GLU A 308 25.70 -9.83 -6.18
CA GLU A 308 24.35 -10.30 -6.40
C GLU A 308 23.42 -9.07 -6.50
N TRP A 309 22.79 -8.87 -7.65
CA TRP A 309 21.73 -7.89 -7.83
C TRP A 309 20.43 -8.50 -7.31
N THR A 310 19.86 -7.86 -6.30
CA THR A 310 18.56 -8.27 -5.78
C THR A 310 17.46 -7.71 -6.69
N PRO A 311 16.26 -8.32 -6.72
CA PRO A 311 15.13 -7.75 -7.47
C PRO A 311 14.83 -6.29 -7.10
N ASN A 312 15.07 -5.91 -5.83
CA ASN A 312 14.91 -4.55 -5.35
C ASN A 312 15.93 -3.58 -5.98
N ASP A 313 17.16 -4.03 -6.22
CA ASP A 313 18.19 -3.22 -6.89
C ASP A 313 17.85 -3.02 -8.37
N GLU A 314 17.35 -4.07 -9.03
CA GLU A 314 16.93 -4.00 -10.43
C GLU A 314 15.73 -3.07 -10.63
N ASP A 315 14.75 -3.14 -9.73
CA ASP A 315 13.59 -2.25 -9.71
C ASP A 315 13.98 -0.79 -9.43
N THR A 316 14.91 -0.57 -8.50
CA THR A 316 15.44 0.77 -8.20
C THR A 316 16.13 1.36 -9.43
N LEU A 317 16.96 0.56 -10.11
CA LEU A 317 17.62 0.96 -11.35
C LEU A 317 16.60 1.28 -12.46
N ASP A 318 15.55 0.47 -12.63
CA ASP A 318 14.49 0.74 -13.62
C ASP A 318 13.78 2.08 -13.36
N ILE A 319 13.44 2.37 -12.10
CA ILE A 319 12.82 3.65 -11.71
C ILE A 319 13.76 4.82 -12.04
N LEU A 320 15.05 4.69 -11.71
CA LEU A 320 16.04 5.73 -11.99
C LEU A 320 16.21 5.97 -13.48
N LEU A 321 16.33 4.92 -14.29
CA LEU A 321 16.48 5.06 -15.74
C LEU A 321 15.21 5.66 -16.39
N ARG A 322 14.04 5.41 -15.81
CA ARG A 322 12.77 5.96 -16.32
C ARG A 322 12.63 7.45 -16.09
N HIS A 323 13.16 7.96 -14.98
CA HIS A 323 13.00 9.36 -14.58
C HIS A 323 14.28 10.20 -14.79
N ALA A 324 15.45 9.57 -14.87
CA ALA A 324 16.75 10.18 -15.11
C ALA A 324 17.56 9.32 -16.10
N PRO A 325 17.10 9.16 -17.34
CA PRO A 325 17.76 8.30 -18.34
C PRO A 325 19.18 8.78 -18.71
N ASP A 326 19.46 10.06 -18.52
CA ASP A 326 20.76 10.67 -18.80
C ASP A 326 21.70 10.67 -17.57
N ALA A 327 21.33 9.98 -16.48
CA ALA A 327 22.21 9.80 -15.33
C ALA A 327 23.44 8.98 -15.74
N SER A 328 24.63 9.40 -15.33
CA SER A 328 25.84 8.68 -15.65
C SER A 328 25.88 7.31 -14.93
N PRO A 329 26.56 6.30 -15.48
CA PRO A 329 26.70 5.02 -14.78
C PRO A 329 27.39 5.16 -13.41
N CYS A 330 28.25 6.17 -13.24
CA CYS A 330 28.86 6.51 -11.96
C CYS A 330 27.81 6.97 -10.93
N ASP A 331 26.89 7.86 -11.31
CA ASP A 331 25.84 8.36 -10.41
C ASP A 331 24.86 7.25 -10.04
N LEU A 332 24.44 6.47 -11.03
CA LEU A 332 23.56 5.32 -10.83
C LEU A 332 24.19 4.28 -9.90
N ALA A 333 25.51 4.06 -9.99
CA ALA A 333 26.22 3.14 -9.10
C ALA A 333 26.23 3.63 -7.65
N VAL A 334 26.41 4.93 -7.41
CA VAL A 334 26.33 5.54 -6.08
C VAL A 334 24.92 5.38 -5.50
N ILE A 335 23.89 5.69 -6.28
CA ILE A 335 22.49 5.63 -5.83
C ILE A 335 22.08 4.18 -5.52
N ASN A 336 22.41 3.23 -6.40
CA ASN A 336 22.09 1.81 -6.21
C ASN A 336 23.02 1.10 -5.22
N LYS A 337 24.09 1.76 -4.74
CA LYS A 337 25.13 1.16 -3.90
C LYS A 337 25.76 -0.09 -4.54
N LYS A 338 26.01 -0.02 -5.85
CA LYS A 338 26.62 -1.08 -6.66
C LYS A 338 27.95 -0.62 -7.23
N SER A 339 28.75 -1.56 -7.73
CA SER A 339 30.00 -1.22 -8.38
C SER A 339 29.74 -0.56 -9.74
N CYS A 340 30.48 0.52 -10.03
CA CYS A 340 30.28 1.34 -11.22
C CYS A 340 30.38 0.56 -12.54
N PHE A 341 31.27 -0.43 -12.62
CA PHE A 341 31.40 -1.30 -13.78
C PHE A 341 30.20 -2.23 -14.04
N GLU A 342 29.34 -2.50 -13.04
CA GLU A 342 28.20 -3.42 -13.18
C GLU A 342 27.00 -2.71 -13.84
N VAL A 343 26.85 -1.41 -13.61
CA VAL A 343 25.67 -0.65 -14.06
C VAL A 343 25.51 -0.69 -15.59
N PRO A 344 26.53 -0.37 -16.42
CA PRO A 344 26.36 -0.41 -17.89
C PRO A 344 25.94 -1.77 -18.44
N TYR A 345 26.36 -2.86 -17.79
CA TYR A 345 26.00 -4.21 -18.21
C TYR A 345 24.51 -4.49 -18.01
N LEU A 346 23.95 -4.04 -16.88
CA LEU A 346 22.53 -4.23 -16.58
C LEU A 346 21.62 -3.26 -17.33
N THR A 347 22.05 -2.02 -17.54
CA THR A 347 21.31 -1.08 -18.40
C THR A 347 21.20 -1.62 -19.82
N GLU A 348 22.25 -2.26 -20.37
CA GLU A 348 22.20 -2.89 -21.68
C GLU A 348 21.19 -4.06 -21.74
N ILE A 349 21.15 -4.90 -20.69
CA ILE A 349 20.20 -6.01 -20.58
C ILE A 349 18.75 -5.50 -20.47
N GLN A 350 18.51 -4.52 -19.60
CA GLN A 350 17.18 -3.93 -19.40
C GLN A 350 16.69 -3.21 -20.65
N CYS A 351 17.54 -2.43 -21.33
CA CYS A 351 17.22 -1.79 -22.60
C CYS A 351 16.86 -2.81 -23.69
N LYS A 352 17.61 -3.92 -23.79
CA LYS A 352 17.29 -5.00 -24.74
C LYS A 352 15.95 -5.66 -24.41
N SER A 353 15.66 -5.90 -23.12
CA SER A 353 14.38 -6.44 -22.67
C SER A 353 13.21 -5.50 -23.00
N PHE A 354 13.37 -4.21 -22.73
CA PHE A 354 12.37 -3.18 -23.00
C PHE A 354 12.13 -2.98 -24.50
N LEU A 355 13.19 -2.94 -25.31
CA LEU A 355 13.07 -2.90 -26.78
C LEU A 355 12.34 -4.13 -27.31
N ASN A 356 12.65 -5.33 -26.79
CA ASN A 356 11.90 -6.54 -27.15
C ASN A 356 10.42 -6.46 -26.73
N LEU A 357 10.11 -5.86 -25.59
CA LEU A 357 8.72 -5.64 -25.14
C LEU A 357 7.99 -4.62 -26.03
N ILE A 358 8.65 -3.54 -26.44
CA ILE A 358 8.07 -2.55 -27.37
C ILE A 358 7.85 -3.16 -28.75
N LEU A 359 8.82 -3.94 -29.25
CA LEU A 359 8.70 -4.58 -30.56
C LEU A 359 7.59 -5.63 -30.56
N THR A 360 7.49 -6.44 -29.51
CA THR A 360 6.39 -7.42 -29.36
C THR A 360 5.03 -6.77 -29.17
N SER A 361 4.93 -5.69 -28.37
CA SER A 361 3.68 -4.95 -28.21
C SER A 361 3.26 -4.21 -29.48
N ARG A 362 4.20 -3.64 -30.25
CA ARG A 362 3.92 -3.07 -31.58
C ARG A 362 3.45 -4.13 -32.57
N ASP A 363 4.03 -5.33 -32.54
CA ASP A 363 3.56 -6.45 -33.36
C ASP A 363 2.17 -6.92 -32.94
N ILE A 364 1.85 -6.92 -31.64
CA ILE A 364 0.51 -7.20 -31.14
C ILE A 364 -0.47 -6.12 -31.61
N VAL A 365 -0.15 -4.84 -31.46
CA VAL A 365 -1.00 -3.73 -31.92
C VAL A 365 -1.20 -3.78 -33.42
N ARG A 366 -0.16 -4.09 -34.22
CA ARG A 366 -0.28 -4.28 -35.68
C ARG A 366 -1.16 -5.48 -36.03
N LYS A 367 -1.04 -6.61 -35.31
CA LYS A 367 -1.87 -7.79 -35.53
C LYS A 367 -3.33 -7.55 -35.12
N THR A 368 -3.58 -6.86 -34.00
CA THR A 368 -4.93 -6.56 -33.52
C THR A 368 -5.62 -5.49 -34.37
N THR A 369 -4.91 -4.45 -34.81
CA THR A 369 -5.46 -3.49 -35.78
C THR A 369 -5.73 -4.14 -37.14
N SER A 370 -4.87 -5.05 -37.60
CA SER A 370 -5.13 -5.84 -38.82
C SER A 370 -6.36 -6.74 -38.66
N LEU A 371 -6.51 -7.41 -37.52
CA LEU A 371 -7.70 -8.23 -37.22
C LEU A 371 -8.98 -7.38 -37.12
N ALA A 372 -8.92 -6.21 -36.49
CA ALA A 372 -10.06 -5.29 -36.40
C ALA A 372 -10.49 -4.80 -37.79
N LEU A 373 -9.54 -4.50 -38.68
CA LEU A 373 -9.83 -4.13 -40.08
C LEU A 373 -10.43 -5.30 -40.87
N ILE A 374 -9.93 -6.53 -40.68
CA ILE A 374 -10.49 -7.73 -41.31
C ILE A 374 -11.91 -8.00 -40.83
N LEU A 375 -12.18 -7.89 -39.53
CA LEU A 375 -13.51 -8.06 -38.95
C LEU A 375 -14.48 -6.98 -39.43
N HIS A 376 -14.03 -5.73 -39.53
CA HIS A 376 -14.82 -4.64 -40.10
C HIS A 376 -15.14 -4.90 -41.59
N TRP A 377 -14.16 -5.37 -42.37
CA TRP A 377 -14.34 -5.72 -43.78
C TRP A 377 -15.30 -6.90 -43.98
N LEU A 378 -15.18 -7.95 -43.17
CA LEU A 378 -16.09 -9.09 -43.20
C LEU A 378 -17.52 -8.69 -42.80
N SER A 379 -17.69 -7.82 -41.80
CA SER A 379 -18.99 -7.27 -41.41
C SER A 379 -19.65 -6.47 -42.54
N THR A 380 -18.89 -5.60 -43.20
CA THR A 380 -19.37 -4.82 -44.35
C THR A 380 -19.65 -5.69 -45.57
N ALA A 381 -18.84 -6.72 -45.83
CA ALA A 381 -19.09 -7.69 -46.90
C ALA A 381 -20.37 -8.52 -46.63
N ASN A 382 -20.61 -8.94 -45.38
CA ASN A 382 -21.81 -9.68 -45.01
C ASN A 382 -23.08 -8.81 -45.08
N PHE A 383 -22.97 -7.52 -44.73
CA PHE A 383 -24.02 -6.53 -44.90
C PHE A 383 -24.38 -6.30 -46.39
N LEU A 384 -23.37 -6.27 -47.26
CA LEU A 384 -23.57 -6.15 -48.71
C LEU A 384 -24.13 -7.44 -49.34
N ALA A 385 -23.81 -8.61 -48.78
CA ALA A 385 -24.36 -9.89 -49.22
C ALA A 385 -25.83 -10.06 -48.80
N THR A 386 -26.19 -9.65 -47.58
CA THR A 386 -27.57 -9.72 -47.06
C THR A 386 -28.50 -8.67 -47.70
N SER A 387 -27.98 -7.51 -48.10
CA SER A 387 -28.78 -6.48 -48.80
C SER A 387 -29.06 -6.78 -50.29
N ARG A 388 -28.48 -7.84 -50.87
CA ARG A 388 -28.77 -8.27 -52.26
C ARG A 388 -29.85 -9.35 -52.38
N GLY A 389 -30.52 -9.68 -51.28
CA GLY A 389 -31.66 -10.60 -51.27
C GLY A 389 -33.02 -9.92 -51.50
N SER A 390 -33.18 -9.07 -52.52
CA SER A 390 -34.52 -8.78 -53.06
C SER A 390 -34.46 -8.07 -54.42
N SER A 391 -35.18 -8.65 -55.37
CA SER A 391 -35.66 -8.06 -56.62
C SER A 391 -34.67 -7.78 -57.74
N THR A 392 -34.81 -8.62 -58.78
CA THR A 392 -34.58 -8.31 -60.19
C THR A 392 -34.88 -6.85 -60.55
N THR A 393 -33.89 -6.11 -61.07
CA THR A 393 -33.96 -5.26 -62.28
C THR A 393 -32.56 -4.68 -62.56
N LEU A 394 -32.09 -4.89 -63.79
CA LEU A 394 -30.90 -4.28 -64.38
C LEU A 394 -31.01 -2.74 -64.40
N GLN A 395 -30.06 -2.01 -63.81
CA GLN A 395 -29.47 -0.84 -64.47
C GLN A 395 -28.20 -0.30 -63.79
N ARG A 396 -27.27 0.10 -64.68
CA ARG A 396 -25.99 0.80 -64.51
C ARG A 396 -25.91 1.83 -63.37
N ILE A 397 -24.86 1.73 -62.56
CA ILE A 397 -24.15 2.85 -61.91
C ILE A 397 -22.65 2.45 -61.96
N SER A 398 -21.89 2.90 -62.96
CA SER A 398 -21.09 4.14 -62.96
C SER A 398 -20.06 4.16 -61.83
N THR A 399 -18.83 3.84 -62.21
CA THR A 399 -17.56 4.04 -61.50
C THR A 399 -17.49 5.39 -60.79
N ALA A 400 -17.31 5.37 -59.47
CA ALA A 400 -16.87 6.52 -58.68
C ALA A 400 -15.58 6.13 -57.96
N GLU A 401 -14.53 6.89 -58.25
CA GLU A 401 -13.19 6.79 -57.71
C GLU A 401 -13.19 7.00 -56.19
N LEU A 402 -12.77 5.98 -55.44
CA LEU A 402 -12.28 6.15 -54.07
C LEU A 402 -10.76 6.30 -54.12
N LYS A 403 -10.29 7.55 -54.20
CA LYS A 403 -8.91 7.90 -53.87
C LYS A 403 -8.70 7.72 -52.36
N LEU A 404 -8.24 6.53 -51.97
CA LEU A 404 -7.54 6.34 -50.70
C LEU A 404 -6.09 6.79 -50.91
N SER A 405 -5.75 7.95 -50.37
CA SER A 405 -4.36 8.41 -50.25
C SER A 405 -3.63 7.52 -49.26
N TRP A 406 -2.69 6.72 -49.76
CA TRP A 406 -1.71 6.01 -48.95
C TRP A 406 -0.62 6.99 -48.52
N PHE A 407 -0.46 7.20 -47.21
CA PHE A 407 0.77 7.78 -46.67
C PHE A 407 1.78 6.65 -46.51
N THR A 408 2.55 6.38 -47.56
CA THR A 408 3.81 5.66 -47.45
C THR A 408 4.87 6.67 -47.03
N ALA A 409 5.26 6.67 -45.76
CA ALA A 409 6.50 7.28 -45.34
C ALA A 409 7.65 6.38 -45.83
N THR A 410 8.17 6.68 -47.02
CA THR A 410 9.43 6.15 -47.51
C THR A 410 10.56 6.80 -46.74
N THR A 411 11.28 5.99 -45.98
CA THR A 411 12.66 6.23 -45.56
C THR A 411 13.54 6.30 -46.80
N GLU A 412 14.16 7.45 -47.06
CA GLU A 412 15.48 7.62 -47.69
C GLU A 412 15.64 9.10 -48.09
N SER A 413 16.56 9.81 -47.42
CA SER A 413 17.36 10.83 -48.09
C SER A 413 18.72 10.96 -47.41
N GLU A 414 19.71 10.53 -48.17
CA GLU A 414 21.14 10.78 -48.07
C GLU A 414 21.49 12.15 -47.48
N TYR A 415 22.46 12.17 -46.56
CA TYR A 415 23.18 13.39 -46.19
C TYR A 415 24.66 13.14 -46.46
N THR A 416 25.16 13.75 -47.53
CA THR A 416 26.60 13.98 -47.78
C THR A 416 26.99 15.37 -47.27
N PRO A 417 28.26 15.57 -46.87
CA PRO A 417 28.69 16.68 -46.03
C PRO A 417 28.91 17.96 -46.84
N VAL A 418 28.74 19.12 -46.20
CA VAL A 418 29.22 20.40 -46.72
C VAL A 418 30.19 21.00 -45.70
N ASP A 419 31.37 21.32 -46.22
CA ASP A 419 32.50 21.95 -45.56
C ASP A 419 32.18 23.33 -44.94
N ASN A 420 32.86 23.58 -43.82
CA ASN A 420 33.50 24.82 -43.38
C ASN A 420 32.95 26.16 -43.87
N PHE A 421 32.47 26.97 -42.93
CA PHE A 421 32.84 28.39 -42.86
C PHE A 421 32.99 28.86 -41.40
N ILE A 422 34.21 29.27 -41.08
CA ILE A 422 34.58 30.16 -39.96
C ILE A 422 34.31 31.59 -40.44
N ILE A 423 33.55 32.39 -39.69
CA ILE A 423 33.75 33.86 -39.58
C ILE A 423 33.32 34.32 -38.16
N ILE A 424 34.34 34.72 -37.37
CA ILE A 424 34.40 35.59 -36.17
C ILE A 424 33.51 35.24 -34.98
#